data_AF-A0A971KJD5-F1
#
_entry.id   AF-A0A971KJD5-F1
#
_cell.length_a   1.000
_cell.length_b   1.000
_cell.length_c   1.000
_cell.angle_alpha   90.00
_cell.angle_beta   90.00
_cell.angle_gamma   90.00
#
_symmetry.space_group_name_H-M   'P 1'
#
loop_
_entity.id
_entity.type
_entity.pdbx_description
1 polymer ?
#
loop_
_entity_poly.entity_id
_entity_poly.type
_entity_poly.pdbx_seq_one_letter_code
_entity_poly.pdbx_strand_id
1 'polypeptide(L)' 'MKSLNRTLSLVLVLVMVLGVFGIAGAAFNDQNEIENTEAVSTMVALNIINGKNGNVFDPAGNVTRAEMAKMICVAL' A
#
# COMPACT_ATOMS: atom_id res chain seq x y z
N MET A 1 39.36 -12.36 3.77
CA MET A 1 38.39 -12.29 2.64
C MET A 1 37.19 -13.22 2.80
N LYS A 2 37.36 -14.51 3.17
CA LYS A 2 36.22 -15.46 3.28
C LYS A 2 35.17 -15.10 4.34
N SER A 3 35.55 -14.55 5.50
CA SER A 3 34.61 -14.10 6.54
C SER A 3 33.98 -12.75 6.20
N LEU A 4 34.74 -11.83 5.60
CA LEU A 4 34.27 -10.51 5.16
C LEU A 4 33.16 -10.63 4.10
N ASN A 5 33.29 -11.54 3.14
CA ASN A 5 32.26 -11.78 2.14
C ASN A 5 30.99 -12.42 2.75
N ARG A 6 31.14 -13.18 3.85
CA ARG A 6 30.01 -13.75 4.59
C ARG A 6 29.27 -12.69 5.39
N THR A 7 29.97 -11.80 6.09
CA THR A 7 29.35 -10.67 6.79
C THR A 7 28.69 -9.69 5.82
N LEU A 8 29.32 -9.39 4.69
CA LEU A 8 28.74 -8.49 3.69
C LEU A 8 27.46 -9.07 3.05
N SER A 9 27.45 -10.37 2.75
CA SER A 9 26.27 -11.08 2.25
C SER A 9 25.13 -11.12 3.28
N LEU A 10 25.45 -11.38 4.55
CA LEU A 10 24.47 -11.34 5.65
C LEU A 10 23.86 -9.95 5.84
N VAL A 11 24.67 -8.89 5.76
CA VAL A 11 24.18 -7.51 5.84
C VAL A 11 23.26 -7.17 4.66
N LEU A 12 23.61 -7.59 3.44
CA LEU A 12 22.78 -7.36 2.25
C LEU A 12 21.42 -8.06 2.37
N VAL A 13 21.40 -9.32 2.83
CA VAL A 13 20.15 -10.07 3.04
C VAL A 13 19.30 -9.41 4.14
N LEU A 14 19.90 -8.95 5.23
CA LEU A 14 19.20 -8.21 6.28
C LEU A 14 18.57 -6.91 5.76
N VAL A 15 19.30 -6.14 4.95
CA VAL A 15 18.78 -4.90 4.34
C VAL A 15 17.63 -5.21 3.38
N MET A 16 17.75 -6.27 2.58
CA MET A 16 16.68 -6.70 1.67
C MET A 16 15.43 -7.17 2.43
N VAL A 17 15.60 -7.95 3.49
CA VAL A 17 14.48 -8.43 4.32
C VAL A 17 13.79 -7.26 5.03
N LEU A 18 14.55 -6.30 5.57
CA LEU A 18 13.99 -5.09 6.19
C LEU A 18 13.28 -4.19 5.18
N GLY A 19 13.74 -4.14 3.93
CA GLY A 19 13.11 -3.37 2.85
C GLY A 19 11.77 -3.94 2.36
N VAL A 20 11.44 -5.20 2.66
CA VAL A 20 10.16 -5.83 2.27
C VAL A 20 9.03 -5.54 3.27
N PHE A 21 9.33 -5.04 4.47
CA PHE A 21 8.32 -4.68 5.50
C PHE A 21 7.67 -3.31 5.27
N GLY A 22 7.25 -3.03 4.03
CA GLY A 22 6.86 -1.68 3.63
C GLY A 22 5.64 -1.58 2.75
N ILE A 23 4.67 -2.50 2.82
CA ILE A 23 3.34 -2.30 2.24
C ILE A 23 2.26 -2.87 3.17
N ALA A 24 2.27 -2.47 4.44
CA ALA A 24 1.06 -2.56 5.23
C ALA A 24 0.13 -1.46 4.70
N GLY A 25 -0.77 -1.81 3.78
CA GLY A 25 -1.85 -0.93 3.35
C GLY A 25 -2.57 -0.39 4.59
N ALA A 26 -2.88 0.90 4.60
CA ALA A 26 -3.59 1.50 5.74
C ALA A 26 -4.89 0.72 5.99
N ALA A 27 -5.03 0.15 7.18
CA ALA A 27 -6.25 -0.56 7.55
C ALA A 27 -7.36 0.49 7.73
N PHE A 28 -8.38 0.42 6.87
CA PHE A 28 -9.57 1.25 7.01
C PHE A 28 -10.49 0.70 8.10
N ASN A 29 -11.32 1.55 8.70
CA ASN A 29 -12.24 1.15 9.76
C ASN A 29 -13.34 0.19 9.27
N ASP A 30 -13.65 0.22 7.99
CA ASP A 30 -14.59 -0.63 7.27
C ASP A 30 -13.88 -1.73 6.45
N GLN A 31 -12.67 -2.12 6.86
CA GLN A 31 -11.86 -3.15 6.17
C GLN A 31 -12.61 -4.48 5.94
N ASN A 32 -13.55 -4.82 6.83
CA ASN A 32 -14.34 -6.05 6.76
C ASN A 32 -15.38 -6.03 5.62
N GLU A 33 -15.70 -4.85 5.09
CA GLU A 33 -16.63 -4.67 3.96
C GLU A 33 -15.89 -4.65 2.60
N ILE A 34 -14.55 -4.68 2.63
CA ILE A 34 -13.71 -4.64 1.43
C ILE A 34 -13.46 -6.06 0.94
N GLU A 35 -14.08 -6.42 -0.18
CA GLU A 35 -13.85 -7.72 -0.83
C GLU A 35 -12.44 -7.84 -1.44
N ASN A 36 -11.98 -6.80 -2.15
CA ASN A 36 -10.71 -6.79 -2.88
C ASN A 36 -9.59 -6.09 -2.10
N THR A 37 -9.25 -6.64 -0.93
CA THR A 37 -8.30 -6.01 0.01
C THR A 37 -6.91 -5.75 -0.57
N GLU A 38 -6.39 -6.67 -1.39
CA GLU A 38 -5.08 -6.51 -2.06
C GLU A 38 -5.09 -5.37 -3.09
N ALA A 39 -6.15 -5.28 -3.89
CA ALA A 39 -6.30 -4.20 -4.87
C ALA A 39 -6.42 -2.84 -4.19
N VAL A 40 -7.19 -2.76 -3.10
CA VAL A 40 -7.29 -1.52 -2.31
C VAL A 40 -5.94 -1.16 -1.68
N SER A 41 -5.24 -2.13 -1.10
CA SER A 41 -3.92 -1.91 -0.50
C SER A 41 -2.91 -1.36 -1.52
N THR A 42 -2.87 -1.91 -2.73
CA THR A 42 -1.98 -1.43 -3.80
C THR A 42 -2.36 -0.02 -4.27
N MET A 43 -3.64 0.27 -4.46
CA MET A 43 -4.11 1.61 -4.83
C MET A 43 -3.84 2.66 -3.76
N VAL A 44 -3.89 2.28 -2.48
CA VAL A 44 -3.52 3.15 -1.35
C VAL A 44 -2.02 3.38 -1.30
N ALA A 45 -1.22 2.34 -1.48
CA ALA A 45 0.24 2.45 -1.54
C ALA A 45 0.70 3.38 -2.69
N LEU A 46 0.01 3.32 -3.82
CA LEU A 46 0.23 4.20 -4.98
C LEU A 46 -0.37 5.61 -4.81
N ASN A 47 -0.98 5.92 -3.65
CA ASN A 47 -1.67 7.20 -3.38
C ASN A 47 -2.80 7.54 -4.38
N ILE A 48 -3.34 6.54 -5.07
CA ILE A 48 -4.50 6.69 -5.96
C ILE A 48 -5.76 6.89 -5.08
N ILE A 49 -5.89 6.08 -4.02
CA ILE A 49 -7.01 6.16 -3.06
C ILE A 49 -6.46 6.47 -1.67
N ASN A 50 -7.11 7.38 -0.94
CA ASN A 50 -6.70 7.78 0.41
C ASN A 50 -7.81 7.56 1.46
N GLY A 51 -8.95 7.00 1.05
CA GLY A 51 -10.17 6.93 1.87
C GLY A 51 -10.83 8.29 2.11
N LYS A 52 -11.91 8.26 2.88
CA LYS A 52 -12.74 9.40 3.28
C LYS A 52 -12.45 9.81 4.72
N ASN A 53 -13.12 10.87 5.18
CA ASN A 53 -13.05 11.33 6.56
C ASN A 53 -13.30 10.19 7.54
N GLY A 54 -12.50 10.12 8.60
CA GLY A 54 -12.64 9.09 9.62
C GLY A 54 -11.97 7.74 9.28
N ASN A 55 -11.02 7.71 8.33
CA ASN A 55 -10.27 6.49 7.95
C ASN A 55 -11.19 5.37 7.43
N VAL A 56 -12.12 5.73 6.53
CA VAL A 56 -13.13 4.83 5.94
C VAL A 56 -12.91 4.74 4.44
N PHE A 57 -12.94 3.55 3.86
CA PHE A 57 -12.81 3.34 2.41
C PHE A 57 -14.14 3.61 1.67
N ASP A 58 -15.25 3.21 2.27
CA ASP A 58 -16.63 3.25 1.77
C ASP A 58 -16.81 2.44 0.47
N PRO A 59 -16.68 1.09 0.52
CA PRO A 59 -16.66 0.23 -0.66
C PRO A 59 -17.97 0.21 -1.44
N ALA A 60 -19.10 0.44 -0.77
CA ALA A 60 -20.43 0.49 -1.38
C ALA A 60 -20.85 1.93 -1.77
N GLY A 61 -20.08 2.94 -1.38
CA GLY A 61 -20.38 4.33 -1.62
C GLY A 61 -20.19 4.74 -3.08
N ASN A 62 -20.97 5.74 -3.51
CA ASN A 62 -20.77 6.34 -4.82
C ASN A 62 -19.48 7.16 -4.87
N VAL A 63 -18.73 6.96 -5.96
CA VAL A 63 -17.59 7.80 -6.33
C VAL A 63 -18.10 9.07 -7.01
N THR A 64 -17.66 10.23 -6.53
CA THR A 64 -17.95 11.52 -7.17
C THR A 64 -17.11 11.72 -8.43
N ARG A 65 -17.56 12.60 -9.33
CA ARG A 65 -16.81 12.93 -10.56
C ARG A 65 -15.42 13.47 -10.27
N ALA A 66 -15.25 14.22 -9.18
CA ALA A 66 -13.97 14.77 -8.76
C ALA A 66 -13.01 13.67 -8.28
N GLU A 67 -13.50 12.71 -7.49
CA GLU A 67 -12.71 11.57 -7.03
C GLU A 67 -12.29 10.67 -8.19
N MET A 68 -13.20 10.42 -9.15
CA MET A 68 -12.87 9.68 -10.37
C MET A 68 -11.81 10.40 -11.21
N ALA A 69 -11.90 11.72 -11.37
CA ALA A 69 -10.89 12.50 -12.08
C ALA A 69 -9.51 12.40 -11.39
N LYS A 70 -9.47 12.50 -10.06
CA LYS A 70 -8.22 12.27 -9.29
C LYS A 70 -7.65 10.88 -9.57
N MET A 71 -8.46 9.83 -9.47
CA MET A 71 -8.00 8.46 -9.69
C MET A 71 -7.38 8.29 -11.07
N ILE A 72 -8.00 8.83 -12.12
CA ILE A 72 -7.47 8.79 -13.48
C ILE A 72 -6.16 9.57 -13.59
N CYS A 73 -6.09 10.79 -13.04
CA CYS A 73 -4.90 11.64 -13.12
C CYS A 73 -3.69 11.09 -12.35
N VAL A 74 -3.91 10.30 -11.28
CA VAL A 74 -2.82 9.69 -10.50
C VAL A 74 -2.42 8.33 -11.07
N ALA A 75 -3.34 7.62 -11.74
CA ALA A 75 -3.07 6.32 -12.33
C ALA A 75 -2.32 6.37 -13.69
N LEU A 76 -2.34 7.53 -14.37
CA LEU A 76 -1.64 7.78 -15.63
C LEU A 76 -0.29 8.47 -15.39
#